data_AF-A0A2U2SEJ8-F1
#
_entry.id   AF-A0A2U2SEJ8-F1
#
_cell.length_a   1.000
_cell.length_b   1.000
_cell.length_c   1.000
_cell.angle_alpha   90.00
_cell.angle_beta   90.00
_cell.angle_gamma   90.00
#
_symmetry.space_group_name_H-M   'P 1'
#
loop_
_entity.id
_entity.type
_entity.pdbx_description
1 polymer ?
#
loop_
_entity_poly.entity_id
_entity_poly.type
_entity_poly.pdbx_seq_one_letter_code
_entity_poly.pdbx_strand_id
1 'polypeptide(L)'
;MTLKNFLLDLLIFIAALIAFEPRLTGIPVHEWLSLALGITLTVHLLWHWDWMLNVGKRYFKRLFHISRLKFFVDLLFLVAFITVLLSGLLISRSILPLFGIQTEHRSIWRPLHSLSADLSLLFLAIHLGLNWDWIVCTLKRYLWTPLRRGFSSLLTPSNIEGELCPQPVEETNRR
;
A
#
# COMPACT_ATOMS: atom_id res chain seq x y z
N MET A 1 -2.13 -15.05 -2.15
CA MET A 1 -1.63 -14.15 -1.07
C MET A 1 -1.59 -14.90 0.26
N THR A 2 -0.46 -14.91 0.98
CA THR A 2 -0.37 -15.54 2.31
C THR A 2 -0.87 -14.60 3.41
N LEU A 3 -1.30 -15.13 4.57
CA LEU A 3 -1.72 -14.32 5.72
C LEU A 3 -0.63 -13.34 6.19
N LYS A 4 0.64 -13.75 6.10
CA LYS A 4 1.78 -12.93 6.48
C LYS A 4 1.90 -11.68 5.60
N ASN A 5 1.74 -11.84 4.28
CA ASN A 5 1.78 -10.71 3.35
C ASN A 5 0.60 -9.76 3.61
N PHE A 6 -0.60 -10.30 3.85
CA PHE A 6 -1.77 -9.48 4.19
C PHE A 6 -1.57 -8.66 5.47
N LEU A 7 -1.00 -9.27 6.52
CA LEU A 7 -0.72 -8.57 7.77
C LEU A 7 0.35 -7.48 7.59
N LEU A 8 1.39 -7.77 6.79
CA LEU A 8 2.42 -6.80 6.43
C LEU A 8 1.81 -5.60 5.70
N ASP A 9 0.98 -5.84 4.69
CA ASP A 9 0.31 -4.78 3.92
C ASP A 9 -0.62 -3.94 4.80
N LEU A 10 -1.34 -4.58 5.73
CA LEU A 10 -2.18 -3.89 6.70
C LEU A 10 -1.35 -3.01 7.65
N LEU A 11 -0.22 -3.53 8.14
CA LEU A 11 0.68 -2.77 9.01
C LEU A 11 1.27 -1.57 8.29
N ILE A 12 1.75 -1.76 7.06
CA ILE A 12 2.27 -0.70 6.20
C ILE A 12 1.19 0.36 5.96
N PHE A 13 -0.05 -0.06 5.69
CA PHE A 13 -1.17 0.85 5.49
C PHE A 13 -1.46 1.72 6.72
N ILE A 14 -1.57 1.10 7.90
CA ILE A 14 -1.81 1.83 9.16
C ILE A 14 -0.66 2.80 9.45
N ALA A 15 0.58 2.33 9.34
CA ALA A 15 1.76 3.15 9.57
C ALA A 15 1.84 4.33 8.59
N ALA A 16 1.49 4.12 7.32
CA ALA A 16 1.40 5.19 6.32
C ALA A 16 0.35 6.24 6.71
N LEU A 17 -0.85 5.84 7.15
CA LEU A 17 -1.88 6.78 7.61
C LEU A 17 -1.40 7.61 8.81
N ILE A 18 -0.69 7.01 9.75
CA ILE A 18 -0.08 7.73 10.87
C ILE A 18 0.99 8.70 10.36
N ALA A 19 1.81 8.30 9.39
CA ALA A 19 2.84 9.15 8.80
C ALA A 19 2.25 10.35 8.03
N PHE A 20 1.09 10.21 7.39
CA PHE A 20 0.41 11.31 6.68
C PHE A 20 -0.12 12.42 7.59
N GLU A 21 -0.22 12.19 8.91
CA GLU A 21 -0.59 13.22 9.88
C GLU A 21 0.53 13.46 10.92
N PRO A 22 1.52 14.32 10.59
CA PRO A 22 2.64 14.61 11.48
C PRO A 22 2.23 15.21 12.83
N ARG A 23 1.02 15.79 12.95
CA ARG A 23 0.53 16.35 14.22
C ARG A 23 0.28 15.27 15.27
N LEU A 24 0.02 14.03 14.86
CA LEU A 24 -0.21 12.91 15.79
C LEU A 24 1.08 12.43 16.45
N THR A 25 2.20 12.50 15.74
CA THR A 25 3.48 11.87 16.15
C THR A 25 4.56 12.90 16.50
N GLY A 26 4.45 14.12 15.99
CA GLY A 26 5.50 15.14 16.04
C GLY A 26 6.56 14.92 14.95
N ILE A 27 7.27 16.00 14.61
CA ILE A 27 8.22 16.02 13.47
C ILE A 27 9.31 14.95 13.57
N PRO A 28 10.00 14.72 14.72
CA PRO A 28 11.05 13.71 14.76
C PRO A 28 10.52 12.30 14.51
N VAL A 29 9.39 11.93 15.14
CA VAL A 29 8.80 10.60 14.98
C VAL A 29 8.27 10.41 13.57
N HIS A 30 7.62 11.43 12.99
CA HIS A 30 7.18 11.41 11.59
C HIS A 30 8.34 11.14 10.63
N GLU A 31 9.49 11.79 10.81
CA GLU A 31 10.65 11.61 9.93
C GLU A 31 11.25 10.20 10.04
N TRP A 32 11.44 9.68 11.25
CA TRP A 32 11.94 8.32 11.46
C TRP A 32 10.96 7.24 11.00
N LEU A 33 9.67 7.43 11.27
CA LEU A 33 8.61 6.53 10.81
C LEU A 33 8.55 6.51 9.28
N SER A 34 8.61 7.68 8.64
CA SER A 34 8.59 7.80 7.18
C SER A 34 9.82 7.17 6.54
N LEU A 35 11.00 7.30 7.16
CA LEU A 35 12.22 6.63 6.71
C LEU A 35 12.09 5.11 6.80
N ALA A 36 11.63 4.59 7.94
CA ALA A 36 11.39 3.15 8.12
C ALA A 36 10.36 2.61 7.13
N LEU A 37 9.28 3.36 6.88
CA LEU A 37 8.28 3.03 5.87
C LEU A 37 8.87 3.02 4.47
N GLY A 38 9.66 4.02 4.10
CA GLY A 38 10.32 4.08 2.80
C GLY A 38 11.24 2.89 2.55
N ILE A 39 12.03 2.48 3.55
CA ILE A 39 12.88 1.28 3.47
C ILE A 39 12.03 0.02 3.32
N THR A 40 11.01 -0.13 4.17
CA THR A 40 10.12 -1.31 4.19
C THR A 40 9.41 -1.49 2.85
N LEU A 41 8.85 -0.40 2.30
CA LEU A 41 8.17 -0.41 1.01
C LEU A 41 9.12 -0.65 -0.16
N THR A 42 10.33 -0.12 -0.10
CA THR A 42 11.36 -0.42 -1.11
C THR A 42 11.70 -1.90 -1.12
N VAL A 43 11.95 -2.50 0.04
CA VAL A 43 12.23 -3.94 0.17
C VAL A 43 11.04 -4.77 -0.29
N HIS A 44 9.82 -4.41 0.11
CA HIS A 44 8.59 -5.08 -0.32
C HIS A 44 8.43 -5.04 -1.85
N LEU A 45 8.67 -3.89 -2.48
CA LEU A 45 8.58 -3.71 -3.92
C LEU A 45 9.63 -4.55 -4.67
N LEU A 46 10.87 -4.56 -4.18
CA LEU A 46 11.96 -5.36 -4.76
C LEU A 46 11.69 -6.86 -4.63
N TRP A 47 11.15 -7.30 -3.50
CA TRP A 47 10.76 -8.69 -3.28
C TRP A 47 9.67 -9.16 -4.26
N HIS A 48 8.78 -8.24 -4.66
CA HIS A 48 7.69 -8.51 -5.57
C HIS A 48 7.91 -7.96 -6.99
N TRP A 49 9.16 -7.65 -7.35
CA TRP A 49 9.51 -7.00 -8.61
C TRP A 49 9.10 -7.82 -9.85
N ASP A 50 9.39 -9.12 -9.85
CA ASP A 50 9.04 -10.01 -10.96
C ASP A 50 7.52 -10.13 -11.14
N TRP A 51 6.78 -10.16 -10.03
CA TRP A 51 5.32 -10.16 -10.05
C TRP A 51 4.80 -8.85 -10.66
N MET A 52 5.34 -7.69 -10.25
CA MET A 52 4.94 -6.40 -10.79
C MET A 52 5.18 -6.31 -12.30
N LEU A 53 6.33 -6.77 -12.80
CA LEU A 53 6.62 -6.82 -14.25
C LEU A 53 5.63 -7.73 -15.00
N ASN A 54 5.30 -8.89 -14.43
CA ASN A 54 4.36 -9.83 -15.04
C ASN A 54 2.93 -9.29 -15.06
N VAL A 55 2.52 -8.61 -13.99
CA VAL A 55 1.25 -7.90 -13.89
C VAL A 55 1.20 -6.78 -14.93
N GLY A 56 2.24 -5.95 -15.04
CA GLY A 56 2.35 -4.91 -16.06
C GLY A 56 2.23 -5.47 -17.49
N LYS A 57 2.98 -6.53 -17.83
CA LYS A 57 2.91 -7.20 -19.14
C LYS A 57 1.51 -7.73 -19.44
N ARG A 58 0.80 -8.27 -18.45
CA ARG A 58 -0.57 -8.81 -18.59
C ARG A 58 -1.59 -7.71 -18.85
N TYR A 59 -1.44 -6.54 -18.21
CA TYR A 59 -2.29 -5.37 -18.43
C TYR A 59 -2.18 -4.80 -19.84
N PHE A 60 -1.01 -4.87 -20.48
CA PHE A 60 -0.84 -4.40 -21.86
C PHE A 60 -1.39 -5.36 -22.93
N LYS A 61 -1.68 -6.62 -22.60
CA LYS A 61 -2.12 -7.65 -23.56
C LYS A 61 -3.63 -7.81 -23.72
N ARG A 62 -4.47 -7.38 -22.76
CA ARG A 62 -5.94 -7.51 -22.85
C ARG A 62 -6.63 -6.14 -22.79
N LEU A 63 -7.42 -5.83 -23.81
CA LEU A 63 -8.26 -4.64 -23.88
C LEU A 63 -9.44 -4.75 -22.90
N PHE A 64 -9.63 -3.73 -22.06
CA PHE A 64 -10.87 -2.98 -21.76
C PHE A 64 -10.67 -2.07 -20.52
N HIS A 65 -11.29 -0.89 -20.54
CA HIS A 65 -10.90 0.38 -19.89
C HIS A 65 -10.48 0.39 -18.40
N ILE A 66 -11.12 -0.41 -17.53
CA ILE A 66 -10.91 -0.32 -16.07
C ILE A 66 -9.54 -0.82 -15.64
N SER A 67 -9.04 -1.88 -16.30
CA SER A 67 -7.72 -2.45 -16.04
C SER A 67 -6.59 -1.46 -16.32
N ARG A 68 -6.75 -0.59 -17.32
CA ARG A 68 -5.78 0.47 -17.63
C ARG A 68 -5.86 1.60 -16.61
N LEU A 69 -7.07 2.01 -16.20
CA LEU A 69 -7.25 3.03 -15.16
C LEU A 69 -6.59 2.61 -13.86
N LYS A 70 -6.80 1.36 -13.41
CA LYS A 70 -6.13 0.79 -12.24
C LYS A 70 -4.61 0.90 -12.36
N PHE A 71 -4.05 0.42 -13.47
CA PHE A 71 -2.61 0.50 -13.71
C PHE A 71 -2.09 1.94 -13.69
N PHE A 72 -2.79 2.89 -14.32
CA PHE A 72 -2.40 4.30 -14.31
C PHE A 72 -2.46 4.89 -12.90
N VAL A 73 -3.55 4.65 -12.15
CA VAL A 73 -3.67 5.12 -10.77
C VAL A 73 -2.55 4.55 -9.91
N ASP A 74 -2.25 3.26 -10.03
CA ASP A 74 -1.18 2.60 -9.27
C ASP A 74 0.20 3.17 -9.63
N LEU A 75 0.44 3.45 -10.91
CA LEU A 75 1.69 4.06 -11.38
C LEU A 75 1.82 5.51 -10.87
N LEU A 76 0.76 6.31 -10.97
CA LEU A 76 0.75 7.69 -10.46
C LEU A 76 0.91 7.70 -8.94
N PHE A 77 0.28 6.76 -8.25
CA PHE A 77 0.44 6.57 -6.82
C PHE A 77 1.89 6.26 -6.48
N LEU A 78 2.52 5.32 -7.18
CA LEU A 78 3.93 4.97 -6.98
C LEU A 78 4.85 6.19 -7.18
N VAL A 79 4.64 6.97 -8.24
CA VAL A 79 5.44 8.17 -8.52
C VAL A 79 5.24 9.24 -7.46
N ALA A 80 3.99 9.52 -7.07
CA ALA A 80 3.68 10.47 -6.00
C ALA A 80 4.32 10.02 -4.68
N PHE A 81 4.25 8.72 -4.39
CA PHE A 81 4.78 8.13 -3.17
C PHE A 81 6.32 8.17 -3.09
N ILE A 82 7.01 7.87 -4.19
CA ILE A 82 8.47 8.05 -4.27
C ILE A 82 8.84 9.52 -4.10
N THR A 83 8.08 10.43 -4.73
CA THR A 83 8.32 11.87 -4.65
C THR A 83 8.18 12.38 -3.22
N VAL A 84 7.15 11.97 -2.47
CA VAL A 84 6.96 12.39 -1.07
C VAL A 84 8.06 11.85 -0.17
N LEU A 85 8.50 10.60 -0.36
CA LEU A 85 9.61 10.01 0.40
C LEU A 85 10.92 10.76 0.18
N LEU A 86 11.30 10.99 -1.08
CA LEU A 86 12.56 11.66 -1.42
C LEU A 86 12.55 13.13 -0.98
N SER A 87 11.47 13.85 -1.28
CA SER A 87 11.34 15.25 -0.84
C SER A 87 11.27 15.38 0.68
N GLY A 88 10.67 14.41 1.38
CA GLY A 88 10.61 14.35 2.84
C GLY A 88 12.00 14.15 3.46
N LEU A 89 12.80 13.25 2.90
CA LEU A 89 14.19 13.05 3.31
C LEU A 89 15.01 14.34 3.11
N LEU A 90 14.78 15.05 1.99
CA LEU A 90 15.50 16.29 1.65
C LEU A 90 15.10 17.52 2.49
N ILE A 91 13.98 17.47 3.21
CA ILE A 91 13.57 18.52 4.16
C ILE A 91 13.70 18.11 5.63
N SER A 92 14.18 16.90 5.90
CA SER A 92 14.24 16.33 7.25
C SER A 92 15.17 17.13 8.15
N ARG A 93 14.69 17.46 9.34
CA ARG A 93 15.45 18.20 10.36
C ARG A 93 16.16 17.29 11.35
N SER A 94 15.81 16.01 11.39
CA SER A 94 16.38 15.03 12.30
C SER A 94 17.42 14.14 11.63
N ILE A 95 17.22 13.83 10.33
CA ILE A 95 18.05 12.87 9.60
C ILE A 95 19.21 13.58 8.88
N LEU A 96 18.94 14.64 8.12
CA LEU A 96 19.99 15.32 7.33
C LEU A 96 21.15 15.89 8.15
N PRO A 97 20.93 16.48 9.34
CA PRO A 97 22.04 16.97 10.16
C PRO A 97 23.01 15.88 10.61
N LEU A 98 22.57 14.61 10.70
CA LEU A 98 23.46 13.47 10.99
C LEU A 98 24.51 13.26 9.88
N PHE A 99 24.21 13.73 8.67
CA PHE A 99 25.12 13.71 7.51
C PHE A 99 25.81 15.06 7.28
N GLY A 100 25.70 16.00 8.21
CA GLY A 100 26.30 17.34 8.10
C GLY A 100 25.60 18.26 7.10
N ILE A 101 24.42 17.90 6.60
CA ILE A 101 23.65 18.70 5.64
C ILE A 101 22.65 19.57 6.41
N GLN A 102 22.71 20.88 6.19
CA GLN A 102 21.75 21.82 6.77
C GLN A 102 20.62 22.11 5.77
N THR A 103 19.37 22.02 6.23
CA THR A 103 18.22 22.32 5.38
C THR A 103 17.95 23.82 5.33
N GLU A 104 17.90 24.38 4.12
CA GLU A 104 17.45 25.76 3.96
C GLU A 104 15.96 25.93 4.25
N HIS A 105 15.58 27.12 4.72
CA HIS A 105 14.19 27.43 5.03
C HIS A 105 13.34 27.56 3.75
N ARG A 106 13.90 28.10 2.65
CA ARG A 106 13.24 28.32 1.35
C ARG A 106 13.58 27.24 0.32
N SER A 107 13.28 25.99 0.65
CA SER A 107 13.54 24.86 -0.23
C SER A 107 12.34 24.53 -1.12
N ILE A 108 12.58 24.25 -2.41
CA ILE A 108 11.56 23.73 -3.35
C ILE A 108 10.98 22.38 -2.90
N TRP A 109 11.71 21.67 -2.04
CA TRP A 109 11.31 20.35 -1.54
C TRP A 109 10.11 20.43 -0.60
N ARG A 110 9.88 21.55 0.10
CA ARG A 110 8.73 21.72 1.00
C ARG A 110 7.39 21.72 0.26
N PRO A 111 7.15 22.60 -0.74
CA PRO A 111 5.90 22.55 -1.50
C PRO A 111 5.77 21.26 -2.30
N LEU A 112 6.87 20.72 -2.83
CA LEU A 112 6.85 19.43 -3.54
C LEU A 112 6.45 18.27 -2.61
N HIS A 113 6.96 18.25 -1.38
CA HIS A 113 6.60 17.26 -0.36
C HIS A 113 5.11 17.36 0.01
N SER A 114 4.60 18.57 0.27
CA SER A 114 3.18 18.76 0.57
C SER A 114 2.28 18.30 -0.59
N LEU A 115 2.57 18.74 -1.81
CA LEU A 115 1.79 18.37 -2.99
C LEU A 115 1.82 16.86 -3.24
N SER A 116 3.00 16.26 -3.16
CA SER A 116 3.16 14.81 -3.37
C SER A 116 2.52 14.00 -2.24
N ALA A 117 2.49 14.50 -1.00
CA ALA A 117 1.75 13.88 0.10
C ALA A 117 0.24 13.88 -0.18
N ASP A 118 -0.33 15.03 -0.56
CA ASP A 118 -1.75 15.17 -0.90
C ASP A 118 -2.15 14.26 -2.06
N LEU A 119 -1.32 14.24 -3.12
CA LEU A 119 -1.52 13.36 -4.27
C LEU A 119 -1.40 11.87 -3.89
N SER A 120 -0.45 11.52 -3.03
CA SER A 120 -0.29 10.14 -2.55
C SER A 120 -1.54 9.68 -1.81
N LEU A 121 -2.08 10.52 -0.91
CA LEU A 121 -3.30 10.21 -0.18
C LEU A 121 -4.52 10.09 -1.10
N LEU A 122 -4.64 11.00 -2.09
CA LEU A 122 -5.69 10.95 -3.11
C LEU A 122 -5.63 9.66 -3.93
N PHE A 123 -4.45 9.32 -4.47
CA PHE A 123 -4.31 8.11 -5.29
C PHE A 123 -4.46 6.84 -4.45
N LEU A 124 -4.03 6.83 -3.18
CA LEU A 124 -4.31 5.74 -2.25
C LEU A 124 -5.82 5.54 -2.07
N ALA A 125 -6.59 6.61 -1.87
CA ALA A 125 -8.05 6.52 -1.74
C ALA A 125 -8.70 5.96 -3.02
N ILE A 126 -8.28 6.43 -4.20
CA ILE A 126 -8.76 5.92 -5.49
C ILE A 126 -8.37 4.45 -5.68
N HIS A 127 -7.13 4.08 -5.37
CA HIS A 127 -6.63 2.71 -5.44
C HIS A 127 -7.47 1.77 -4.58
N LEU A 128 -7.77 2.15 -3.34
CA LEU A 128 -8.65 1.38 -2.44
C LEU A 128 -10.08 1.27 -2.99
N GLY A 129 -10.65 2.37 -3.50
CA GLY A 129 -11.99 2.39 -4.08
C GLY A 129 -12.11 1.48 -5.31
N LEU A 130 -11.12 1.52 -6.21
CA LEU A 130 -11.08 0.66 -7.40
C LEU A 130 -10.93 -0.83 -7.04
N ASN A 131 -10.38 -1.15 -5.88
CA ASN A 131 -10.15 -2.51 -5.41
C ASN A 131 -11.08 -2.94 -4.26
N TRP A 132 -12.14 -2.17 -4.00
CA TRP A 132 -13.02 -2.36 -2.84
C TRP A 132 -13.63 -3.75 -2.75
N ASP A 133 -14.14 -4.29 -3.86
CA ASP A 133 -14.76 -5.62 -3.90
C ASP A 133 -13.78 -6.71 -3.44
N TRP A 134 -12.53 -6.62 -3.89
CA TRP A 134 -11.47 -7.56 -3.50
C TRP A 134 -11.09 -7.41 -2.03
N ILE A 135 -11.02 -6.17 -1.52
CA ILE A 135 -10.71 -5.89 -0.11
C ILE A 135 -11.79 -6.50 0.79
N VAL A 136 -13.08 -6.24 0.52
CA VAL A 136 -14.20 -6.78 1.31
C VAL A 136 -14.22 -8.31 1.29
N CYS A 137 -14.01 -8.93 0.12
CA CYS A 137 -13.90 -10.38 -0.01
C CYS A 137 -12.73 -10.95 0.81
N THR A 138 -11.56 -10.33 0.72
CA THR A 138 -10.35 -10.77 1.43
C THR A 138 -10.52 -10.63 2.95
N LEU A 139 -11.11 -9.52 3.40
CA LEU A 139 -11.42 -9.28 4.81
C LEU A 139 -12.40 -10.31 5.36
N LYS A 140 -13.48 -10.63 4.62
CA LYS A 140 -14.43 -11.69 4.97
C LYS A 140 -13.75 -13.06 5.08
N ARG A 141 -12.82 -13.37 4.17
CA ARG A 141 -12.09 -14.65 4.14
C ARG A 141 -11.12 -14.84 5.30
N TYR A 142 -10.40 -13.78 5.69
CA TYR A 142 -9.35 -13.89 6.70
C TYR A 142 -9.81 -13.52 8.11
N LEU A 143 -10.77 -12.60 8.28
CA LEU A 143 -11.25 -12.18 9.60
C LEU A 143 -12.59 -12.83 9.99
N TRP A 144 -13.53 -12.97 9.04
CA TRP A 144 -14.90 -13.39 9.37
C TRP A 144 -15.09 -14.91 9.39
N THR A 145 -14.44 -15.64 8.49
CA THR A 145 -14.58 -17.10 8.38
C THR A 145 -14.00 -17.90 9.55
N PRO A 146 -12.83 -17.56 10.14
CA PRO A 146 -12.34 -18.26 11.32
C PRO A 146 -13.15 -17.94 12.58
N LEU A 147 -13.65 -16.72 12.72
CA LEU A 147 -14.47 -16.30 13.86
C LEU A 147 -15.84 -17.01 13.86
N ARG A 148 -16.45 -17.20 12.68
CA ARG A 148 -17.70 -17.94 12.53
C ARG A 148 -17.52 -19.45 12.71
N ARG A 149 -16.39 -20.04 12.31
CA ARG A 149 -16.10 -21.47 12.56
C ARG A 149 -15.91 -21.79 14.05
N GLY A 150 -15.32 -20.87 14.81
CA GLY A 150 -15.22 -21.01 16.28
C GLY A 150 -16.57 -20.93 17.00
N PHE A 151 -17.58 -20.30 16.39
CA PHE A 151 -18.94 -20.21 16.93
C PHE A 151 -19.88 -21.31 16.38
N SER A 152 -19.68 -21.74 15.13
CA SER A 152 -20.50 -22.77 14.46
C SER A 152 -20.09 -24.21 14.77
N SER A 153 -18.93 -24.46 15.39
CA SER A 153 -18.60 -25.80 15.89
C SER A 153 -19.52 -26.26 17.04
N LEU A 154 -20.37 -25.38 17.57
CA LEU A 154 -21.40 -25.70 18.56
C LEU A 154 -22.80 -25.95 17.98
N LEU A 155 -23.05 -25.63 16.71
CA LEU A 155 -24.36 -25.78 16.09
C LEU A 155 -24.20 -26.21 14.61
N THR A 156 -24.22 -27.53 14.41
CA THR A 156 -24.65 -28.34 13.23
C THR A 156 -24.26 -27.88 11.80
N PRO A 157 -23.79 -28.79 10.92
CA PRO A 157 -23.35 -28.42 9.57
C PRO A 157 -24.56 -28.14 8.66
N SER A 158 -24.60 -26.94 8.07
CA SER A 158 -25.48 -26.65 6.94
C SER A 158 -24.65 -26.09 5.80
N ASN A 159 -24.75 -26.77 4.65
CA ASN A 159 -24.17 -26.40 3.37
C ASN A 159 -24.44 -24.92 3.06
N ILE A 160 -23.39 -24.13 2.94
CA ILE A 160 -23.47 -22.84 2.26
C ILE A 160 -22.45 -22.90 1.14
N GLU A 161 -22.97 -23.13 -0.07
CA GLU A 161 -22.27 -22.87 -1.32
C GLU A 161 -21.78 -21.42 -1.29
N GLY A 162 -20.48 -21.25 -1.11
CA GLY A 162 -19.87 -19.94 -1.00
C GLY A 162 -19.82 -19.26 -2.35
N GLU A 163 -20.35 -18.04 -2.43
CA GLU A 163 -20.02 -17.08 -3.49
C GLU A 163 -18.50 -17.07 -3.68
N LEU A 164 -18.09 -17.55 -4.85
CA LEU A 164 -16.69 -17.70 -5.23
C LEU A 164 -16.10 -16.31 -5.38
N CYS A 165 -15.40 -15.83 -4.34
CA CYS A 165 -14.67 -14.57 -4.38
C CYS A 165 -13.83 -14.53 -5.67
N PRO A 166 -13.90 -13.45 -6.48
CA PRO A 166 -13.05 -13.32 -7.63
C PRO A 166 -11.60 -13.35 -7.14
N GLN A 167 -10.89 -14.44 -7.44
CA GLN A 167 -9.49 -14.56 -7.11
C GLN A 167 -8.74 -13.49 -7.92
N PRO A 168 -7.85 -12.68 -7.33
CA PRO A 168 -6.79 -12.12 -8.14
C PRO A 168 -6.08 -13.31 -8.77
N VAL A 169 -5.81 -13.26 -10.08
CA VAL A 169 -5.34 -14.40 -10.88
C VAL A 169 -4.02 -14.94 -10.29
N GLU A 170 -4.13 -15.80 -9.29
CA GLU A 170 -3.06 -16.55 -8.66
C GLU A 170 -2.95 -17.80 -9.53
N GLU A 171 -2.20 -17.63 -10.62
CA GLU A 171 -1.92 -18.71 -11.56
C GLU A 171 -0.99 -19.70 -10.86
N THR A 172 -1.60 -20.64 -10.15
CA THR A 172 -0.99 -21.92 -9.89
C THR A 172 -0.85 -22.62 -11.24
N ASN A 173 0.27 -22.38 -11.93
CA ASN A 173 0.84 -23.43 -12.74
C ASN A 173 2.36 -23.43 -12.63
N ARG A 174 2.84 -24.52 -12.05
CA ARG A 174 4.22 -24.97 -12.18
C ARG A 174 4.58 -25.04 -13.66
N ARG A 175 5.69 -24.41 -14.03
CA ARG A 175 6.88 -25.04 -14.62
C ARG A 175 8.00 -24.02 -14.67
#